data_AF-A0A257RRR5-F1
#
_entry.id   AF-A0A257RRR5-F1
#
_cell.length_a   1.000
_cell.length_b   1.000
_cell.length_c   1.000
_cell.angle_alpha   90.00
_cell.angle_beta   90.00
_cell.angle_gamma   90.00
#
_symmetry.space_group_name_H-M   'P 1'
#
loop_
_entity.id
_entity.type
_entity.pdbx_description
1 polymer ?
#
loop_
_entity_poly.entity_id
_entity_poly.type
_entity_poly.pdbx_seq_one_letter_code
_entity_poly.pdbx_strand_id
1 'polypeptide(L)'
;EALEWADAVILGPGLGRGAARERFARNVLGVAKGAVLVDADGLMAFRGAAEELAGLLAGRHALLTPHRGEFAALFPDLAEGVRRDPFEAASAAAARLRCGVLLKGVPTVVASPGVPPLVSAAGNPGLATGGTGDVLSGMAASWLARGAPAQIAGAAAAHVHGRAAENLAQHRSVRTLRPDDLLSVLSPLWRELAEQSPRTEPPFIARLEPPAVH
;
A
#
# COMPACT_ATOMS: atom_id res chain seq x y z
N GLU A 1 12.26 22.86 8.02
CA GLU A 1 13.52 22.49 7.38
C GLU A 1 13.48 21.11 6.72
N ALA A 2 13.49 19.98 7.44
CA ALA A 2 13.52 18.65 6.79
C ALA A 2 12.36 18.37 5.81
N LEU A 3 11.16 18.88 6.09
CA LEU A 3 9.97 18.72 5.23
C LEU A 3 9.99 19.59 3.96
N GLU A 4 10.91 20.56 3.86
CA GLU A 4 10.94 21.50 2.73
C GLU A 4 11.67 20.93 1.51
N TRP A 5 12.66 20.07 1.74
CA TRP A 5 13.45 19.45 0.67
C TRP A 5 13.11 17.98 0.42
N ALA A 6 12.32 17.35 1.30
CA ALA A 6 11.97 15.94 1.14
C ALA A 6 11.02 15.70 -0.05
N ASP A 7 11.42 14.83 -0.97
CA ASP A 7 10.60 14.41 -2.11
C ASP A 7 9.35 13.63 -1.69
N ALA A 8 9.46 12.84 -0.62
CA ALA A 8 8.35 12.14 0.00
C ALA A 8 8.47 12.09 1.53
N VAL A 9 7.33 12.03 2.20
CA VAL A 9 7.21 11.94 3.66
C VAL A 9 6.36 10.74 4.03
N ILE A 10 6.87 9.89 4.93
CA ILE A 10 6.09 8.84 5.59
C ILE A 10 5.60 9.38 6.93
N LEU A 11 4.30 9.34 7.16
CA LEU A 11 3.68 9.76 8.40
C LEU A 11 2.95 8.59 9.05
N GLY A 12 3.41 8.18 10.24
CA GLY A 12 2.64 7.31 11.12
C GLY A 12 3.36 6.15 11.79
N PRO A 13 4.25 5.38 11.13
CA PRO A 13 4.98 4.29 11.75
C PRO A 13 5.67 4.73 13.05
N GLY A 14 5.29 4.13 14.18
CA GLY A 14 5.86 4.42 15.49
C GLY A 14 5.57 5.82 16.06
N LEU A 15 4.65 6.60 15.48
CA LEU A 15 4.36 7.96 15.95
C LEU A 15 3.72 7.98 17.36
N GLY A 16 2.96 6.94 17.69
CA GLY A 16 2.17 6.88 18.90
C GLY A 16 0.88 7.69 18.82
N ARG A 17 0.09 7.64 19.91
CA ARG A 17 -1.28 8.19 19.95
C ARG A 17 -1.44 9.30 20.99
N GLY A 18 -2.52 10.04 20.86
CA GLY A 18 -2.93 11.09 21.78
C GLY A 18 -2.80 12.50 21.18
N ALA A 19 -3.50 13.45 21.78
CA ALA A 19 -3.78 14.75 21.19
C ALA A 19 -2.54 15.52 20.69
N ALA A 20 -1.39 15.41 21.37
CA ALA A 20 -0.16 16.05 20.91
C ALA A 20 0.39 15.43 19.61
N ARG A 21 0.33 14.10 19.47
CA ARG A 21 0.79 13.37 18.28
C ARG A 21 -0.17 13.56 17.12
N GLU A 22 -1.46 13.63 17.42
CA GLU A 22 -2.50 13.92 16.45
C GLU A 22 -2.40 15.34 15.87
N ARG A 23 -2.09 16.33 16.71
CA ARG A 23 -1.77 17.70 16.25
C ARG A 23 -0.48 17.74 15.45
N PHE A 24 0.54 17.00 15.88
CA PHE A 24 1.78 16.88 15.12
C PHE A 24 1.54 16.32 13.72
N ALA A 25 0.78 15.23 13.58
CA ALA A 25 0.41 14.64 12.30
C ALA A 25 -0.28 15.65 11.36
N ARG A 26 -1.28 16.38 11.88
CA ARG A 26 -1.96 17.47 11.14
C ARG A 26 -0.99 18.55 10.68
N ASN A 27 -0.11 19.01 11.56
CA ASN A 27 0.86 20.04 11.23
C ASN A 27 1.84 19.56 10.15
N VAL A 28 2.33 18.33 10.24
CA VAL A 28 3.21 17.74 9.22
C VAL A 28 2.51 17.71 7.86
N LEU A 29 1.26 17.25 7.80
CA LEU A 29 0.50 17.27 6.54
C LEU A 29 0.24 18.68 6.03
N GLY A 30 0.01 19.65 6.92
CA GLY A 30 -0.22 21.04 6.55
C GLY A 30 0.99 21.75 5.94
N VAL A 31 2.22 21.31 6.25
CA VAL A 31 3.46 21.99 5.80
C VAL A 31 4.30 21.17 4.82
N ALA A 32 4.13 19.86 4.76
CA ALA A 32 4.86 19.02 3.82
C ALA A 32 4.55 19.44 2.37
N LYS A 33 5.58 19.51 1.52
CA LYS A 33 5.43 19.90 0.09
C LYS A 33 5.53 18.71 -0.86
N GLY A 34 6.38 17.73 -0.54
CA GLY A 34 6.56 16.51 -1.33
C GLY A 34 5.35 15.56 -1.27
N ALA A 35 5.51 14.40 -1.90
CA ALA A 35 4.54 13.32 -1.84
C ALA A 35 4.36 12.82 -0.39
N VAL A 36 3.21 12.25 -0.07
CA VAL A 36 2.94 11.77 1.29
C VAL A 36 2.44 10.34 1.29
N LEU A 37 3.03 9.53 2.17
CA LEU A 37 2.46 8.26 2.57
C LEU A 37 1.95 8.37 4.01
N VAL A 38 0.66 8.08 4.22
CA VAL A 38 0.06 8.06 5.57
C VAL A 38 -0.28 6.63 5.96
N ASP A 39 0.31 6.16 7.05
CA ASP A 39 0.15 4.79 7.56
C ASP A 39 -0.14 4.81 9.07
N ALA A 40 -0.52 3.66 9.63
CA ALA A 40 -0.52 3.42 11.07
C ALA A 40 -1.13 4.55 11.93
N ASP A 41 -0.37 5.08 12.90
CA ASP A 41 -0.84 6.14 13.79
C ASP A 41 -1.09 7.47 13.06
N GLY A 42 -0.48 7.67 11.88
CA GLY A 42 -0.78 8.80 10.99
C GLY A 42 -2.21 8.73 10.47
N LEU A 43 -2.70 7.54 10.12
CA LEU A 43 -4.11 7.33 9.77
C LEU A 43 -5.02 7.50 11.00
N MET A 44 -4.58 6.98 12.15
CA MET A 44 -5.35 7.06 13.40
C MET A 44 -5.50 8.48 13.94
N ALA A 45 -4.59 9.39 13.59
CA ALA A 45 -4.75 10.80 13.89
C ALA A 45 -6.00 11.43 13.25
N PHE A 46 -6.56 10.79 12.21
CA PHE A 46 -7.74 11.24 11.48
C PHE A 46 -8.94 10.29 11.62
N ARG A 47 -8.99 9.48 12.69
CA ARG A 47 -10.14 8.61 12.97
C ARG A 47 -11.46 9.39 12.90
N GLY A 48 -12.39 8.94 12.06
CA GLY A 48 -13.68 9.60 11.82
C GLY A 48 -13.61 10.97 11.15
N ALA A 49 -12.42 11.41 10.72
CA ALA A 49 -12.16 12.74 10.16
C ALA A 49 -11.64 12.64 8.71
N ALA A 50 -12.20 11.72 7.91
CA ALA A 50 -11.80 11.51 6.52
C ALA A 50 -11.88 12.80 5.66
N GLU A 51 -12.88 13.66 5.89
CA GLU A 51 -13.01 14.93 5.17
C GLU A 51 -11.89 15.93 5.51
N GLU A 52 -11.48 15.97 6.78
CA GLU A 52 -10.35 16.80 7.22
C GLU A 52 -9.08 16.34 6.50
N LEU A 53 -8.83 15.02 6.50
CA LEU A 53 -7.70 14.43 5.80
C LEU A 53 -7.75 14.70 4.29
N ALA A 54 -8.92 14.56 3.65
CA ALA A 54 -9.13 14.86 2.24
C ALA A 54 -8.85 16.33 1.89
N GLY A 55 -9.12 17.24 2.82
CA GLY A 55 -8.78 18.67 2.70
C GLY A 55 -7.26 18.90 2.71
N LEU A 56 -6.56 18.28 3.67
CA LEU A 56 -5.10 18.38 3.80
C LEU A 56 -4.33 17.70 2.66
N LEU A 57 -4.93 16.71 2.00
CA LEU A 57 -4.35 15.98 0.87
C LEU A 57 -4.79 16.52 -0.50
N ALA A 58 -5.68 17.53 -0.55
CA ALA A 58 -6.24 18.03 -1.79
C ALA A 58 -5.14 18.49 -2.78
N GLY A 59 -5.16 17.94 -4.00
CA GLY A 59 -4.18 18.26 -5.04
C GLY A 59 -2.78 17.69 -4.79
N ARG A 60 -2.60 16.86 -3.76
CA ARG A 60 -1.31 16.27 -3.42
C ARG A 60 -1.15 14.87 -3.98
N HIS A 61 0.09 14.52 -4.26
CA HIS A 61 0.48 13.15 -4.54
C HIS A 61 0.56 12.37 -3.22
N ALA A 62 -0.50 11.61 -2.91
CA ALA A 62 -0.61 10.91 -1.64
C ALA A 62 -1.04 9.45 -1.79
N LEU A 63 -0.55 8.60 -0.88
CA LEU A 63 -0.94 7.21 -0.72
C LEU A 63 -1.26 6.92 0.74
N LEU A 64 -2.43 6.35 1.01
CA LEU A 64 -2.76 5.84 2.34
C LEU A 64 -2.64 4.33 2.33
N THR A 65 -2.17 3.74 3.42
CA THR A 65 -1.93 2.29 3.52
C THR A 65 -2.73 1.60 4.63
N PRO A 66 -4.05 1.83 4.78
CA PRO A 66 -4.81 1.26 5.89
C PRO A 66 -4.90 -0.26 5.81
N HIS A 67 -4.77 -0.95 6.94
CA HIS A 67 -5.35 -2.27 7.11
C HIS A 67 -6.85 -2.16 7.45
N ARG A 68 -7.59 -3.28 7.46
CA ARG A 68 -9.04 -3.29 7.72
C ARG A 68 -9.49 -2.49 8.95
N GLY A 69 -8.81 -2.65 10.08
CA GLY A 69 -9.10 -1.88 11.30
C GLY A 69 -8.85 -0.37 11.18
N GLU A 70 -7.75 0.04 10.53
CA GLU A 70 -7.46 1.45 10.27
C GLU A 70 -8.46 2.06 9.29
N PHE A 71 -8.82 1.30 8.26
CA PHE A 71 -9.83 1.67 7.28
C PHE A 71 -11.18 1.91 7.97
N ALA A 72 -11.62 0.98 8.82
CA ALA A 72 -12.89 1.11 9.54
C ALA A 72 -12.89 2.30 10.51
N ALA A 73 -11.75 2.62 11.11
CA ALA A 73 -11.61 3.79 11.97
C ALA A 73 -11.63 5.11 11.20
N LEU A 74 -11.09 5.15 9.97
CA LEU A 74 -11.08 6.33 9.13
C LEU A 74 -12.40 6.54 8.36
N PHE A 75 -13.01 5.44 7.88
CA PHE A 75 -14.25 5.40 7.11
C PHE A 75 -15.28 4.45 7.75
N PRO A 76 -15.90 4.83 8.89
CA PRO A 76 -16.86 3.95 9.57
C PRO A 76 -18.04 3.54 8.68
N ASP A 77 -18.48 4.43 7.79
CA ASP A 77 -19.57 4.21 6.84
C ASP A 77 -19.23 3.22 5.72
N LEU A 78 -17.95 3.08 5.36
CA LEU A 78 -17.47 2.16 4.31
C LEU A 78 -16.96 0.83 4.88
N ALA A 79 -16.85 0.71 6.21
CA ALA A 79 -16.18 -0.40 6.88
C ALA A 79 -16.81 -1.76 6.55
N GLU A 80 -18.14 -1.83 6.48
CA GLU A 80 -18.87 -3.06 6.15
C GLU A 80 -18.61 -3.50 4.70
N GLY A 81 -18.41 -2.54 3.80
CA GLY A 81 -18.07 -2.80 2.40
C GLY A 81 -16.77 -3.58 2.24
N VAL A 82 -15.77 -3.36 3.10
CA VAL A 82 -14.47 -4.04 3.04
C VAL A 82 -14.56 -5.58 3.17
N ARG A 83 -15.61 -6.11 3.80
CA ARG A 83 -15.85 -7.55 3.89
C ARG A 83 -16.59 -8.10 2.67
N ARG A 84 -17.47 -7.31 2.07
CA ARG A 84 -18.34 -7.73 0.97
C ARG A 84 -17.66 -7.52 -0.38
N ASP A 85 -17.15 -6.32 -0.58
CA ASP A 85 -16.44 -5.88 -1.77
C ASP A 85 -15.28 -4.93 -1.38
N PRO A 86 -14.08 -5.46 -1.15
CA PRO A 86 -12.91 -4.63 -0.84
C PRO A 86 -12.49 -3.73 -2.00
N PHE A 87 -12.85 -4.04 -3.25
CA PHE A 87 -12.51 -3.24 -4.42
C PHE A 87 -13.34 -1.97 -4.47
N GLU A 88 -14.65 -2.10 -4.28
CA GLU A 88 -15.57 -0.97 -4.18
C GLU A 88 -15.21 -0.10 -2.96
N ALA A 89 -14.99 -0.70 -1.79
CA ALA A 89 -14.65 0.04 -0.58
C ALA A 89 -13.34 0.85 -0.73
N ALA A 90 -12.29 0.24 -1.29
CA ALA A 90 -11.03 0.94 -1.56
C ALA A 90 -11.21 2.06 -2.60
N SER A 91 -12.00 1.83 -3.65
CA SER A 91 -12.27 2.81 -4.70
C SER A 91 -13.08 4.00 -4.17
N ALA A 92 -14.09 3.75 -3.34
CA ALA A 92 -14.87 4.78 -2.68
C ALA A 92 -14.01 5.63 -1.73
N ALA A 93 -13.14 5.00 -0.94
CA ALA A 93 -12.19 5.71 -0.08
C ALA A 93 -11.20 6.57 -0.90
N ALA A 94 -10.65 6.03 -1.99
CA ALA A 94 -9.75 6.75 -2.87
C ALA A 94 -10.44 7.97 -3.50
N ALA A 95 -11.66 7.81 -3.99
CA ALA A 95 -12.46 8.91 -4.54
C ALA A 95 -12.74 9.99 -3.50
N ARG A 96 -13.12 9.59 -2.27
CA ARG A 96 -13.41 10.50 -1.15
C ARG A 96 -12.19 11.31 -0.73
N LEU A 97 -11.03 10.69 -0.64
CA LEU A 97 -9.77 11.37 -0.31
C LEU A 97 -9.13 12.12 -1.48
N ARG A 98 -9.52 11.77 -2.72
CA ARG A 98 -8.91 12.23 -3.97
C ARG A 98 -7.42 11.85 -4.08
N CYS A 99 -7.04 10.69 -3.56
CA CYS A 99 -5.67 10.19 -3.62
C CYS A 99 -5.61 8.65 -3.64
N GLY A 100 -4.42 8.08 -3.67
CA GLY A 100 -4.24 6.62 -3.68
C GLY A 100 -4.57 5.99 -2.32
N VAL A 101 -5.18 4.80 -2.36
CA VAL A 101 -5.44 3.97 -1.18
C VAL A 101 -4.97 2.55 -1.45
N LEU A 102 -4.00 2.07 -0.67
CA LEU A 102 -3.55 0.69 -0.57
C LEU A 102 -4.23 0.06 0.65
N LEU A 103 -5.31 -0.67 0.42
CA LEU A 103 -6.02 -1.43 1.44
C LEU A 103 -5.29 -2.75 1.71
N LYS A 104 -4.56 -2.81 2.83
CA LYS A 104 -3.79 -3.99 3.25
C LYS A 104 -4.75 -5.16 3.56
N GLY A 105 -4.44 -6.32 3.01
CA GLY A 105 -5.23 -7.54 3.16
C GLY A 105 -4.76 -8.64 2.20
N VAL A 106 -5.50 -9.75 2.16
CA VAL A 106 -5.31 -10.81 1.16
C VAL A 106 -6.60 -10.95 0.37
N PRO A 107 -6.63 -10.53 -0.90
CA PRO A 107 -5.58 -9.79 -1.61
C PRO A 107 -5.44 -8.34 -1.09
N THR A 108 -4.30 -7.70 -1.38
CA THR A 108 -4.12 -6.26 -1.19
C THR A 108 -4.69 -5.52 -2.39
N VAL A 109 -5.50 -4.49 -2.15
CA VAL A 109 -6.18 -3.72 -3.19
C VAL A 109 -5.61 -2.30 -3.21
N VAL A 110 -5.27 -1.80 -4.40
CA VAL A 110 -4.71 -0.45 -4.59
C VAL A 110 -5.59 0.35 -5.54
N ALA A 111 -6.33 1.30 -4.98
CA ALA A 111 -7.25 2.15 -5.71
C ALA A 111 -6.69 3.55 -5.91
N SER A 112 -7.14 4.22 -6.98
CA SER A 112 -6.94 5.65 -7.21
C SER A 112 -8.16 6.22 -7.93
N PRO A 113 -8.45 7.53 -7.80
CA PRO A 113 -9.64 8.12 -8.39
C PRO A 113 -9.70 7.94 -9.91
N GLY A 114 -10.86 7.53 -10.42
CA GLY A 114 -11.14 7.50 -11.87
C GLY A 114 -10.46 6.37 -12.66
N VAL A 115 -9.77 5.43 -11.99
CA VAL A 115 -9.11 4.29 -12.64
C VAL A 115 -9.47 2.98 -11.93
N PRO A 116 -9.53 1.84 -12.65
CA PRO A 116 -9.76 0.54 -12.02
C PRO A 116 -8.70 0.21 -10.95
N PRO A 117 -9.06 -0.43 -9.84
CA PRO A 117 -8.11 -0.80 -8.80
C PRO A 117 -7.13 -1.87 -9.30
N LEU A 118 -5.89 -1.81 -8.80
CA LEU A 118 -4.89 -2.84 -8.97
C LEU A 118 -4.90 -3.79 -7.78
N VAL A 119 -4.45 -5.02 -7.99
CA VAL A 119 -4.54 -6.07 -6.99
C VAL A 119 -3.20 -6.79 -6.88
N SER A 120 -2.70 -6.94 -5.66
CA SER A 120 -1.61 -7.87 -5.36
C SER A 120 -2.18 -9.05 -4.58
N ALA A 121 -2.14 -10.22 -5.22
CA ALA A 121 -2.43 -11.51 -4.58
C ALA A 121 -1.16 -12.16 -4.00
N ALA A 122 0.00 -11.52 -4.15
CA ALA A 122 1.27 -12.05 -3.66
C ALA A 122 1.39 -11.90 -2.14
N GLY A 123 2.06 -12.85 -1.50
CA GLY A 123 2.37 -12.85 -0.07
C GLY A 123 1.85 -14.06 0.67
N ASN A 124 2.05 -14.06 1.98
CA ASN A 124 1.61 -15.14 2.86
C ASN A 124 1.30 -14.61 4.27
N PRO A 125 0.70 -15.43 5.17
CA PRO A 125 0.33 -15.00 6.51
C PRO A 125 1.48 -14.48 7.38
N GLY A 126 2.75 -14.78 7.05
CA GLY A 126 3.91 -14.23 7.75
C GLY A 126 4.01 -12.71 7.67
N LEU A 127 3.38 -12.10 6.65
CA LEU A 127 3.28 -10.64 6.54
C LEU A 127 2.38 -9.99 7.60
N ALA A 128 1.60 -10.78 8.36
CA ALA A 128 0.81 -10.27 9.48
C ALA A 128 1.64 -10.06 10.78
N THR A 129 2.97 -10.16 10.70
CA THR A 129 3.89 -9.84 11.80
C THR A 129 4.08 -8.33 11.94
N GLY A 130 4.23 -7.83 13.18
CA GLY A 130 4.52 -6.41 13.43
C GLY A 130 5.78 -5.92 12.70
N GLY A 131 5.71 -4.71 12.13
CA GLY A 131 6.81 -4.06 11.43
C GLY A 131 6.95 -4.39 9.93
N THR A 132 6.27 -5.43 9.42
CA THR A 132 6.27 -5.70 7.96
C THR A 132 5.56 -4.59 7.18
N GLY A 133 4.51 -4.00 7.77
CA GLY A 133 3.84 -2.83 7.24
C GLY A 133 4.76 -1.62 7.08
N ASP A 134 5.73 -1.44 7.98
CA ASP A 134 6.70 -0.33 7.90
C ASP A 134 7.64 -0.52 6.70
N VAL A 135 8.03 -1.78 6.41
CA VAL A 135 8.80 -2.13 5.21
C VAL A 135 7.99 -1.81 3.95
N LEU A 136 6.71 -2.19 3.90
CA LEU A 136 5.82 -1.86 2.79
C LEU A 136 5.70 -0.34 2.58
N SER A 137 5.51 0.41 3.66
CA SER A 137 5.42 1.87 3.64
C SER A 137 6.71 2.52 3.14
N GLY A 138 7.88 2.03 3.59
CA GLY A 138 9.18 2.46 3.07
C GLY A 138 9.35 2.20 1.57
N MET A 139 8.98 1.00 1.12
CA MET A 139 9.02 0.63 -0.30
C MET A 139 8.12 1.56 -1.13
N ALA A 140 6.85 1.72 -0.75
CA ALA A 140 5.91 2.56 -1.49
C ALA A 140 6.32 4.03 -1.52
N ALA A 141 6.82 4.57 -0.41
CA ALA A 141 7.33 5.95 -0.36
C ALA A 141 8.55 6.17 -1.25
N SER A 142 9.42 5.16 -1.42
CA SER A 142 10.55 5.26 -2.35
C SER A 142 10.11 5.41 -3.81
N TRP A 143 8.99 4.80 -4.20
CA TRP A 143 8.38 4.99 -5.52
C TRP A 143 7.73 6.37 -5.64
N LEU A 144 7.02 6.82 -4.61
CA LEU A 144 6.43 8.17 -4.57
C LEU A 144 7.50 9.27 -4.69
N ALA A 145 8.62 9.13 -3.99
CA ALA A 145 9.75 10.06 -4.07
C ALA A 145 10.32 10.20 -5.49
N ARG A 146 10.13 9.18 -6.33
CA ARG A 146 10.55 9.18 -7.76
C ARG A 146 9.46 9.70 -8.70
N GLY A 147 8.36 10.21 -8.16
CA GLY A 147 7.22 10.73 -8.94
C GLY A 147 6.30 9.64 -9.50
N ALA A 148 6.40 8.38 -9.07
CA ALA A 148 5.52 7.33 -9.56
C ALA A 148 4.07 7.56 -9.09
N PRO A 149 3.04 7.37 -9.96
CA PRO A 149 1.64 7.53 -9.56
C PRO A 149 1.31 6.70 -8.32
N ALA A 150 0.47 7.23 -7.41
CA ALA A 150 0.21 6.60 -6.11
C ALA A 150 -0.26 5.13 -6.23
N GLN A 151 -1.11 4.85 -7.22
CA GLN A 151 -1.57 3.50 -7.51
C GLN A 151 -0.42 2.55 -7.89
N ILE A 152 0.51 3.02 -8.72
CA ILE A 152 1.66 2.25 -9.20
C ILE A 152 2.66 2.04 -8.06
N ALA A 153 2.95 3.10 -7.29
CA ALA A 153 3.81 3.03 -6.12
C ALA A 153 3.29 1.99 -5.11
N GLY A 154 2.00 2.04 -4.80
CA GLY A 154 1.36 1.09 -3.89
C GLY A 154 1.34 -0.34 -4.44
N ALA A 155 0.98 -0.53 -5.71
CA ALA A 155 0.88 -1.86 -6.32
C ALA A 155 2.26 -2.53 -6.47
N ALA A 156 3.27 -1.79 -6.95
CA ALA A 156 4.64 -2.31 -7.06
C ALA A 156 5.19 -2.68 -5.68
N ALA A 157 5.01 -1.84 -4.67
CA ALA A 157 5.43 -2.12 -3.31
C ALA A 157 4.71 -3.35 -2.73
N ALA A 158 3.39 -3.44 -2.87
CA ALA A 158 2.61 -4.59 -2.39
C ALA A 158 3.00 -5.89 -3.11
N HIS A 159 3.26 -5.84 -4.41
CA HIS A 159 3.70 -7.00 -5.18
C HIS A 159 5.06 -7.49 -4.70
N VAL A 160 6.07 -6.62 -4.65
CA VAL A 160 7.43 -7.02 -4.23
C VAL A 160 7.47 -7.44 -2.77
N HIS A 161 6.74 -6.77 -1.89
CA HIS A 161 6.61 -7.15 -0.49
C HIS A 161 6.00 -8.55 -0.34
N GLY A 162 4.96 -8.86 -1.11
CA GLY A 162 4.37 -10.20 -1.19
C GLY A 162 5.34 -11.26 -1.72
N ARG A 163 6.00 -10.97 -2.84
CA ARG A 163 7.00 -11.85 -3.48
C ARG A 163 8.19 -12.14 -2.57
N ALA A 164 8.65 -11.16 -1.81
CA ALA A 164 9.70 -11.33 -0.81
C ALA A 164 9.29 -12.34 0.27
N ALA A 165 8.05 -12.23 0.77
CA ALA A 165 7.53 -13.18 1.74
C ALA A 165 7.40 -14.59 1.17
N GLU A 166 6.91 -14.75 -0.06
CA GLU A 166 6.82 -16.04 -0.76
C GLU A 166 8.19 -16.69 -0.96
N ASN A 167 9.19 -15.92 -1.37
CA ASN A 167 10.55 -16.41 -1.55
C ASN A 167 11.15 -16.91 -0.22
N LEU A 168 10.97 -16.16 0.86
CA LEU A 168 11.41 -16.56 2.20
C LEU A 168 10.71 -17.84 2.68
N ALA A 169 9.42 -18.02 2.36
CA ALA A 169 8.64 -19.18 2.75
C ALA A 169 9.13 -20.50 2.12
N GLN A 170 9.93 -20.44 1.04
CA GLN A 170 10.54 -21.62 0.43
C GLN A 170 11.65 -22.23 1.31
N HIS A 171 12.27 -21.41 2.17
CA HIS A 171 13.45 -21.79 2.94
C HIS A 171 13.27 -21.63 4.46
N ARG A 172 12.17 -21.00 4.88
CA ARG A 172 11.87 -20.70 6.29
C ARG A 172 10.38 -20.85 6.57
N SER A 173 10.05 -21.07 7.84
CA SER A 173 8.65 -21.05 8.26
C SER A 173 8.06 -19.65 8.11
N VAL A 174 6.86 -19.55 7.54
CA VAL A 174 6.10 -18.29 7.46
C VAL A 174 5.86 -17.66 8.83
N ARG A 175 5.83 -18.45 9.90
CA ARG A 175 5.57 -17.97 11.27
C ARG A 175 6.76 -17.25 11.91
N THR A 176 7.96 -17.43 11.36
CA THR A 176 9.19 -16.84 11.89
C THR A 176 9.64 -15.61 11.10
N LEU A 177 8.83 -15.16 10.14
CA LEU A 177 9.17 -14.03 9.27
C LEU A 177 9.23 -12.73 10.09
N ARG A 178 10.37 -12.05 10.01
CA ARG A 178 10.61 -10.73 10.61
C ARG A 178 10.81 -9.67 9.53
N PRO A 179 10.62 -8.38 9.86
CA PRO A 179 10.91 -7.28 8.93
C PRO A 179 12.32 -7.32 8.33
N ASP A 180 13.33 -7.63 9.14
CA ASP A 180 14.73 -7.72 8.68
C ASP A 180 14.93 -8.84 7.64
N ASP A 181 14.18 -9.92 7.75
CA ASP A 181 14.25 -11.02 6.78
C ASP A 181 13.72 -10.55 5.41
N LEU A 182 12.66 -9.73 5.39
CA LEU A 182 12.17 -9.11 4.14
C LEU A 182 13.24 -8.22 3.53
N LEU A 183 13.83 -7.32 4.32
CA LEU A 183 14.88 -6.40 3.86
C LEU A 183 16.05 -7.14 3.23
N SER A 184 16.44 -8.29 3.79
CA SER A 184 17.57 -9.09 3.30
C SER A 184 17.38 -9.64 1.88
N VAL A 185 16.14 -9.80 1.42
CA VAL A 185 15.83 -10.37 0.08
C VAL A 185 15.37 -9.33 -0.94
N LEU A 186 15.13 -8.07 -0.54
CA LEU A 186 14.63 -7.05 -1.45
C LEU A 186 15.57 -6.78 -2.62
N SER A 187 16.87 -6.57 -2.35
CA SER A 187 17.83 -6.22 -3.41
C SER A 187 17.95 -7.29 -4.52
N PRO A 188 18.17 -8.58 -4.21
CA PRO A 188 18.22 -9.61 -5.26
C PRO A 188 16.88 -9.76 -5.98
N LEU A 189 15.76 -9.70 -5.25
CA LEU A 189 14.42 -9.80 -5.84
C LEU A 189 14.13 -8.65 -6.83
N TRP A 190 14.55 -7.42 -6.51
CA TRP A 190 14.39 -6.29 -7.42
C TRP A 190 15.16 -6.46 -8.72
N ARG A 191 16.36 -7.05 -8.67
CA ARG A 191 17.13 -7.35 -9.89
C ARG A 191 16.43 -8.42 -10.73
N GLU A 192 15.98 -9.50 -10.09
CA GLU A 192 15.23 -10.56 -10.77
C GLU A 192 13.99 -10.00 -11.48
N LEU A 193 13.20 -9.17 -10.79
CA LEU A 193 12.00 -8.56 -11.37
C LEU A 193 12.31 -7.56 -12.50
N ALA A 194 13.46 -6.90 -12.46
CA ALA A 194 13.90 -6.00 -13.53
C ALA A 194 14.39 -6.75 -14.78
N GLU A 195 14.91 -7.96 -14.61
CA GLU A 195 15.39 -8.84 -15.69
C GLU A 195 14.24 -9.64 -16.34
N GLN A 196 13.11 -9.81 -15.64
CA GLN A 196 11.94 -10.45 -16.20
C GLN A 196 11.35 -9.62 -17.35
N SER A 197 11.36 -10.21 -18.55
CA SER A 197 10.62 -9.65 -19.68
C SER A 197 9.12 -9.69 -19.39
N PRO A 198 8.33 -8.66 -19.78
CA PRO A 198 6.89 -8.70 -19.66
C PRO A 198 6.38 -9.97 -20.33
N ARG A 199 5.52 -10.74 -19.64
CA ARG A 199 4.85 -11.86 -20.30
C ARG A 199 4.02 -11.30 -21.44
N THR A 200 4.37 -11.68 -22.66
CA THR A 200 3.68 -11.26 -23.88
C THR A 200 2.34 -11.98 -24.07
N GLU A 201 2.11 -13.06 -23.33
CA GLU A 201 0.89 -13.84 -23.36
C GLU A 201 0.23 -13.91 -21.97
N PRO A 202 -1.11 -13.75 -21.89
CA PRO A 202 -1.82 -13.91 -20.63
C PRO A 202 -1.67 -15.36 -20.12
N PRO A 203 -1.64 -15.58 -18.78
CA PRO A 203 -1.62 -16.92 -18.23
C PRO A 203 -2.90 -17.67 -18.65
N PHE A 204 -2.73 -18.86 -19.21
CA PHE A 204 -3.83 -19.75 -19.59
C PHE A 204 -3.75 -21.05 -18.78
N ILE A 205 -4.91 -21.58 -18.39
CA ILE A 205 -5.01 -22.85 -17.64
C ILE A 205 -4.68 -24.03 -18.56
N ALA A 206 -5.10 -23.96 -19.82
CA ALA A 206 -4.75 -24.92 -20.87
C ALA A 206 -4.87 -24.24 -22.23
N ARG A 207 -3.98 -24.60 -23.17
CA ARG A 207 -4.10 -24.26 -24.58
C ARG A 207 -4.68 -25.48 -25.28
N LEU A 208 -5.93 -25.39 -25.72
CA LEU A 208 -6.55 -26.46 -26.49
C LEU A 208 -5.99 -26.45 -27.91
N GLU A 209 -5.60 -27.61 -28.43
CA GLU A 209 -5.24 -27.73 -29.84
C GLU A 209 -6.49 -27.55 -30.72
N PRO A 210 -6.39 -26.86 -31.87
CA PRO A 210 -7.49 -26.78 -32.81
C PRO A 210 -7.94 -28.19 -33.23
N PRO A 211 -9.25 -28.46 -33.37
CA PRO A 211 -9.71 -29.75 -33.86
C PRO A 211 -9.11 -30.03 -35.24
N ALA A 212 -8.69 -31.27 -35.48
CA ALA A 212 -8.23 -31.71 -36.79
C ALA A 212 -9.34 -31.44 -37.82
N VAL A 213 -9.06 -30.58 -38.79
CA VAL A 213 -9.95 -30.36 -39.93
C VAL A 213 -9.80 -31.59 -40.83
N HIS A 214 -10.80 -32.47 -40.81
CA HIS A 214 -10.94 -33.58 -41.75
C HIS A 214 -11.56 -33.11 -43.07
#